data_AF-A0A1L6JGD8-F1
#
_entry.id   AF-A0A1L6JGD8-F1
#
_cell.length_a   1.000
_cell.length_b   1.000
_cell.length_c   1.000
_cell.angle_alpha   90.00
_cell.angle_beta   90.00
_cell.angle_gamma   90.00
#
_symmetry.space_group_name_H-M   'P 1'
#
loop_
_entity.id
_entity.type
_entity.pdbx_description
1 polymer ?
#
loop_
_entity_poly.entity_id
_entity_poly.type
_entity_poly.pdbx_seq_one_letter_code
_entity_poly.pdbx_strand_id
1 'polypeptide(L)'
;MAGAPAVSTTPLRQQELDAYGRAYATGRRKDAVARVWIKPGSGKITINGRDQEVYFARPTLRLVINQPFGVAERDGQYDVICTVKGGGLSGQAGAVKHGIAQALTKYEPVLRAPVKAAGFLTRDSRAVERKKYGKAKARRSFQFSKR
;
A
#
# COMPACT_ATOMS: atom_id res chain seq x y z
N MET A 1 -5.08 38.30 -6.40
CA MET A 1 -5.14 38.05 -4.94
C MET A 1 -4.76 36.59 -4.72
N ALA A 2 -3.48 36.30 -4.44
CA ALA A 2 -2.99 34.94 -4.23
C ALA A 2 -3.42 34.49 -2.82
N GLY A 3 -4.28 33.47 -2.76
CA GLY A 3 -4.71 32.88 -1.49
C GLY A 3 -3.51 32.24 -0.78
N ALA A 4 -3.25 32.67 0.45
CA ALA A 4 -2.24 32.06 1.31
C ALA A 4 -2.53 30.55 1.44
N PRO A 5 -1.51 29.67 1.37
CA PRO A 5 -1.72 28.25 1.60
C PRO A 5 -2.22 28.08 3.04
N ALA A 6 -3.41 27.51 3.20
CA ALA A 6 -3.98 27.21 4.50
C ALA A 6 -3.03 26.27 5.25
N VAL A 7 -2.32 26.81 6.24
CA VAL A 7 -1.51 26.02 7.18
C VAL A 7 -2.45 25.08 7.92
N SER A 8 -2.37 23.79 7.60
CA SER A 8 -3.17 22.77 8.26
C SER A 8 -2.80 22.71 9.74
N THR A 9 -3.67 23.22 10.61
CA THR A 9 -3.63 23.21 12.08
C THR A 9 -3.78 21.82 12.70
N THR A 10 -3.41 20.77 11.96
CA THR A 10 -3.40 19.40 12.50
C THR A 10 -2.09 19.20 13.25
N PRO A 11 -2.11 18.73 14.52
CA PRO A 11 -0.87 18.40 15.22
C PRO A 11 -0.08 17.37 14.41
N LEU A 12 1.18 17.69 14.10
CA LEU A 12 2.09 16.76 13.45
C LEU A 12 2.28 15.57 14.39
N ARG A 13 2.03 14.36 13.87
CA ARG A 13 2.34 13.14 14.63
C ARG A 13 3.85 13.05 14.86
N GLN A 14 4.25 12.47 15.98
CA GLN A 14 5.67 12.19 16.23
C GLN A 14 6.21 11.20 15.21
N GLN A 15 7.48 11.39 14.86
CA GLN A 15 8.21 10.52 13.96
C GLN A 15 8.51 9.19 14.68
N GLU A 16 8.09 8.07 14.09
CA GLU A 16 8.34 6.73 14.64
C GLU A 16 9.42 6.03 13.82
N LEU A 17 10.66 6.04 14.30
CA LEU A 17 11.79 5.36 13.70
C LEU A 17 12.34 4.26 14.62
N ASP A 18 12.78 3.17 14.00
CA ASP A 18 13.55 2.14 14.68
C ASP A 18 14.97 2.64 15.00
N ALA A 19 15.70 1.91 15.85
CA ALA A 19 17.10 2.20 16.22
C ALA A 19 18.06 2.36 15.02
N TYR A 20 17.69 1.84 13.85
CA TYR A 20 18.45 1.95 12.60
C TYR A 20 17.96 3.06 11.66
N GLY A 21 17.12 3.99 12.14
CA GLY A 21 16.53 5.06 11.32
C GLY A 21 15.55 4.57 10.25
N ARG A 22 14.95 3.39 10.48
CA ARG A 22 14.01 2.76 9.53
C ARG A 22 12.59 2.97 10.00
N ALA A 23 11.68 3.27 9.07
CA ALA A 23 10.25 3.31 9.38
C ALA A 23 9.61 1.96 9.07
N TYR A 24 8.96 1.37 10.08
CA TYR A 24 8.23 0.11 9.95
C TYR A 24 6.72 0.34 9.75
N ALA A 25 6.16 -0.30 8.73
CA ALA A 25 4.73 -0.35 8.52
C ALA A 25 4.25 -1.71 8.01
N THR A 26 2.94 -1.94 8.13
CA THR A 26 2.30 -3.16 7.64
C THR A 26 1.12 -2.81 6.74
N GLY A 27 1.17 -3.29 5.50
CA GLY A 27 0.07 -3.19 4.55
C GLY A 27 -0.69 -4.50 4.41
N ARG A 28 -2.00 -4.44 4.19
CA ARG A 28 -2.85 -5.63 3.98
C ARG A 28 -3.86 -5.37 2.87
N ARG A 29 -4.04 -6.34 1.98
CA ARG A 29 -5.09 -6.31 0.94
C ARG A 29 -5.54 -7.73 0.63
N LYS A 30 -6.85 -7.98 0.69
CA LYS A 30 -7.40 -9.36 0.64
C LYS A 30 -6.65 -10.22 1.67
N ASP A 31 -6.09 -11.35 1.22
CA ASP A 31 -5.30 -12.27 2.05
C ASP A 31 -3.79 -11.97 2.04
N ALA A 32 -3.35 -10.93 1.32
CA ALA A 32 -1.94 -10.55 1.27
C ALA A 32 -1.57 -9.62 2.43
N VAL A 33 -0.45 -9.94 3.08
CA VAL A 33 0.16 -9.14 4.15
C VAL A 33 1.57 -8.77 3.74
N ALA A 34 1.87 -7.47 3.75
CA ALA A 34 3.18 -6.92 3.44
C ALA A 34 3.73 -6.21 4.69
N ARG A 35 4.91 -6.63 5.13
CA ARG A 35 5.72 -5.89 6.10
C ARG A 35 6.72 -5.06 5.32
N VAL A 36 6.80 -3.77 5.60
CA VAL A 36 7.59 -2.81 4.85
C VAL A 36 8.49 -2.05 5.80
N TRP A 37 9.76 -1.95 5.42
CA TRP A 37 10.77 -1.15 6.08
C TRP A 37 11.28 -0.14 5.06
N ILE A 38 11.21 1.13 5.41
CA ILE A 38 11.74 2.23 4.59
C ILE A 38 13.00 2.77 5.26
N LYS A 39 14.02 3.04 4.45
CA LYS A 39 15.23 3.79 4.84
C LYS A 39 15.52 4.86 3.78
N PRO A 40 16.11 6.01 4.14
CA PRO A 40 16.63 6.95 3.14
C PRO A 40 17.73 6.26 2.33
N GLY A 41 17.74 6.44 1.01
CA GLY A 41 18.62 5.71 0.11
C GLY A 41 18.47 6.07 -1.37
N SER A 42 18.78 5.10 -2.22
CA SER A 42 18.91 5.23 -3.68
C SER A 42 17.66 4.85 -4.49
N GLY A 43 16.52 4.59 -3.84
CA GLY A 43 15.30 4.16 -4.51
C GLY A 43 15.21 2.67 -4.79
N LYS A 44 16.06 1.83 -4.19
CA LYS A 44 16.05 0.37 -4.42
C LYS A 44 14.89 -0.29 -3.69
N ILE A 45 14.06 -1.04 -4.43
CA ILE A 45 12.90 -1.76 -3.90
C ILE A 45 13.18 -3.26 -3.95
N THR A 46 13.39 -3.87 -2.79
CA THR A 46 13.62 -5.31 -2.64
C THR A 46 12.40 -5.99 -2.01
N ILE A 47 11.95 -7.08 -2.63
CA ILE A 47 10.72 -7.81 -2.29
C ILE A 47 11.06 -9.28 -2.05
N ASN A 48 10.90 -9.76 -0.81
CA ASN A 48 11.24 -11.14 -0.43
C ASN A 48 12.67 -11.57 -0.85
N GLY A 49 13.63 -10.63 -0.77
CA GLY A 49 15.02 -10.87 -1.17
C GLY A 49 15.30 -10.87 -2.67
N ARG A 50 14.31 -10.54 -3.50
CA ARG A 50 14.45 -10.39 -4.96
C ARG A 50 14.18 -8.95 -5.36
N ASP A 51 14.67 -8.55 -6.53
CA ASP A 51 14.37 -7.23 -7.08
C ASP A 51 12.89 -7.12 -7.49
N GLN A 52 12.34 -5.91 -7.41
CA GLN A 52 10.95 -5.64 -7.78
C GLN A 52 10.62 -6.05 -9.21
N GLU A 53 11.59 -5.96 -10.13
CA GLU A 53 11.37 -6.28 -11.53
C GLU A 53 11.18 -7.78 -11.76
N VAL A 54 11.98 -8.57 -11.05
CA VAL A 54 11.95 -10.03 -11.09
C VAL A 54 10.71 -10.56 -10.38
N TYR A 55 10.34 -9.97 -9.24
CA TYR A 55 9.18 -10.42 -8.46
C TYR A 55 7.84 -10.05 -9.13
N PHE A 56 7.73 -8.82 -9.63
CA PHE A 56 6.56 -8.36 -10.36
C PHE A 56 6.86 -8.25 -11.85
N ALA A 57 6.69 -9.37 -12.57
CA ALA A 57 6.89 -9.41 -14.02
C ALA A 57 6.00 -8.43 -14.80
N ARG A 58 4.83 -8.07 -14.26
CA ARG A 58 3.90 -7.14 -14.92
C ARG A 58 4.23 -5.68 -14.59
N PRO A 59 4.46 -4.81 -15.59
CA PRO A 59 4.82 -3.41 -15.36
C PRO A 59 3.70 -2.62 -14.65
N THR A 60 2.43 -3.00 -14.88
CA THR A 60 1.28 -2.38 -14.18
C THR A 60 1.38 -2.53 -12.66
N LEU A 61 1.92 -3.64 -12.16
CA LEU A 61 2.07 -3.85 -10.71
C LEU A 61 3.20 -3.01 -10.12
N ARG A 62 4.27 -2.77 -10.90
CA ARG A 62 5.37 -1.88 -10.51
C ARG A 62 4.89 -0.44 -10.40
N LEU A 63 4.08 0.01 -11.37
CA LEU A 63 3.47 1.34 -11.35
C LEU A 63 2.62 1.56 -10.09
N VAL A 64 1.84 0.56 -9.67
CA VAL A 64 1.02 0.64 -8.44
C VAL A 64 1.88 0.82 -7.18
N ILE A 65 3.07 0.24 -7.13
CA ILE A 65 4.00 0.35 -5.99
C ILE A 65 4.64 1.75 -5.95
N ASN A 66 4.87 2.36 -7.11
CA ASN A 66 5.51 3.68 -7.23
C ASN A 66 4.55 4.86 -6.98
N GLN A 67 3.23 4.68 -7.14
CA GLN A 67 2.22 5.71 -6.88
C GLN A 67 2.38 6.52 -5.57
N PRO A 68 2.65 5.91 -4.39
CA PRO A 68 2.85 6.67 -3.16
C PRO A 68 4.08 7.57 -3.18
N PHE A 69 5.13 7.23 -3.94
CA PHE A 69 6.32 8.08 -4.08
C PHE A 69 6.05 9.31 -4.95
N GLY A 70 5.32 9.14 -6.05
CA GLY A 70 4.92 10.24 -6.92
C GLY A 70 4.01 11.27 -6.23
N VAL A 71 3.08 10.83 -5.38
CA VAL A 71 2.23 11.76 -4.60
C VAL A 71 3.01 12.47 -3.50
N ALA A 72 4.06 11.83 -2.97
CA ALA A 72 4.92 12.44 -1.97
C ALA A 72 6.00 13.35 -2.60
N GLU A 73 6.16 13.34 -3.92
CA GLU A 73 7.29 13.98 -4.64
C GLU A 73 8.65 13.52 -4.11
N ARG A 74 8.73 12.27 -3.65
CA ARG A 74 9.95 11.67 -3.05
C ARG A 74 10.47 10.47 -3.85
N ASP A 75 10.31 10.53 -5.16
CA ASP A 75 10.83 9.50 -6.07
C ASP A 75 12.36 9.35 -5.91
N GLY A 76 12.82 8.10 -5.77
CA GLY A 76 14.25 7.77 -5.69
C GLY A 76 14.96 8.10 -4.36
N GLN A 77 14.27 8.69 -3.38
CA GLN A 77 14.91 9.09 -2.10
C GLN A 77 14.93 7.99 -1.04
N TYR A 78 14.14 6.94 -1.23
CA TYR A 78 13.89 5.93 -0.22
C TYR A 78 14.15 4.52 -0.77
N ASP A 79 14.99 3.76 -0.08
CA ASP A 79 15.10 2.33 -0.30
C ASP A 79 13.98 1.62 0.48
N VAL A 80 13.34 0.64 -0.15
CA VAL A 80 12.26 -0.14 0.43
C VAL A 80 12.70 -1.59 0.52
N ILE A 81 12.65 -2.13 1.73
CA ILE A 81 12.75 -3.57 1.96
C ILE A 81 11.36 -4.04 2.35
N CYS A 82 10.82 -5.01 1.63
CA CYS A 82 9.52 -5.57 1.98
C CYS A 82 9.51 -7.10 2.00
N THR A 83 8.75 -7.63 2.95
CA THR A 83 8.48 -9.05 3.08
C THR A 83 6.99 -9.24 2.92
N VAL A 84 6.59 -10.04 1.94
CA VAL A 84 5.18 -10.23 1.57
C VAL A 84 4.82 -11.70 1.66
N LYS A 85 3.67 -11.99 2.26
CA LYS A 85 3.12 -13.34 2.39
C LYS A 85 1.61 -13.35 2.10
N GLY A 86 1.13 -14.45 1.53
CA GLY A 86 -0.29 -14.67 1.23
C GLY A 86 -0.80 -13.98 -0.04
N GLY A 87 -2.03 -14.36 -0.44
CA GLY A 87 -2.70 -13.84 -1.63
C GLY A 87 -1.99 -14.14 -2.95
N GLY A 88 -2.36 -13.41 -4.00
CA GLY A 88 -1.69 -13.43 -5.32
C GLY A 88 -0.98 -12.11 -5.63
N LEU A 89 -0.21 -12.07 -6.72
CA LEU A 89 0.66 -10.93 -7.09
C LEU A 89 -0.05 -9.56 -7.08
N SER A 90 -1.28 -9.47 -7.58
CA SER A 90 -2.04 -8.21 -7.57
C SER A 90 -2.48 -7.77 -6.16
N GLY A 91 -2.84 -8.73 -5.29
CA GLY A 91 -3.14 -8.46 -3.89
C GLY A 91 -1.90 -8.02 -3.13
N GLN A 92 -0.77 -8.68 -3.39
CA GLN A 92 0.54 -8.38 -2.82
C GLN A 92 1.02 -6.97 -3.20
N ALA A 93 0.96 -6.58 -4.48
CA ALA A 93 1.34 -5.23 -4.91
C ALA A 93 0.48 -4.15 -4.21
N GLY A 94 -0.82 -4.39 -4.05
CA GLY A 94 -1.70 -3.47 -3.32
C GLY A 94 -1.41 -3.41 -1.81
N ALA A 95 -1.00 -4.53 -1.21
CA ALA A 95 -0.55 -4.55 0.18
C ALA A 95 0.76 -3.79 0.37
N VAL A 96 1.73 -3.96 -0.54
CA VAL A 96 3.01 -3.23 -0.54
C VAL A 96 2.78 -1.73 -0.69
N LYS A 97 1.96 -1.31 -1.66
CA LYS A 97 1.56 0.10 -1.83
C LYS A 97 1.05 0.71 -0.53
N HIS A 98 0.12 0.02 0.14
CA HIS A 98 -0.46 0.51 1.38
C HIS A 98 0.58 0.56 2.52
N GLY A 99 1.49 -0.43 2.59
CA GLY A 99 2.58 -0.43 3.55
C GLY A 99 3.57 0.70 3.34
N ILE A 100 3.96 0.99 2.09
CA ILE A 100 4.84 2.11 1.74
C ILE A 100 4.21 3.45 2.14
N ALA A 101 2.94 3.66 1.79
CA ALA A 101 2.22 4.89 2.15
C ALA A 101 2.20 5.11 3.67
N GLN A 102 1.95 4.05 4.45
CA GLN A 102 2.01 4.15 5.92
C GLN A 102 3.41 4.45 6.44
N ALA A 103 4.44 3.76 5.93
CA ALA A 103 5.82 3.96 6.34
C ALA A 103 6.32 5.37 6.04
N LEU A 104 5.96 5.94 4.87
CA LEU A 104 6.27 7.33 4.53
C LEU A 104 5.66 8.31 5.53
N THR A 105 4.41 8.09 5.96
CA THR A 105 3.78 8.98 6.96
C THR A 105 4.33 8.86 8.37
N LYS A 106 5.02 7.75 8.68
CA LYS A 106 5.73 7.57 9.95
C LYS A 106 7.11 8.23 9.91
N TYR A 107 7.76 8.18 8.75
CA TYR A 107 9.05 8.81 8.52
C TYR A 107 8.93 10.33 8.43
N GLU A 108 7.96 10.85 7.68
CA GLU A 108 7.67 12.29 7.59
C GLU A 108 6.18 12.54 7.86
N PRO A 109 5.81 13.03 9.06
CA PRO A 109 4.41 13.22 9.44
C PRO A 109 3.68 14.28 8.60
N VAL A 110 4.43 15.19 7.97
CA VAL A 110 3.91 16.24 7.06
C VAL A 110 3.29 15.62 5.80
N LEU A 111 3.88 14.54 5.28
CA LEU A 111 3.39 13.85 4.07
C LEU A 111 2.04 13.15 4.27
N ARG A 112 1.53 13.09 5.49
CA ARG A 112 0.24 12.46 5.76
C ARG A 112 -0.91 13.17 5.06
N ALA A 113 -0.92 14.50 5.01
CA ALA A 113 -1.98 15.26 4.37
C ALA A 113 -2.14 14.92 2.87
N PRO A 114 -1.09 15.02 2.02
CA PRO A 114 -1.20 14.67 0.61
C PRO A 114 -1.50 13.18 0.38
N VAL A 115 -0.87 12.28 1.14
CA VAL A 115 -1.09 10.83 1.00
C VAL A 115 -2.50 10.42 1.43
N LYS A 116 -3.10 11.12 2.42
CA LYS A 116 -4.50 10.94 2.81
C LYS A 116 -5.45 11.45 1.73
N ALA A 117 -5.17 12.62 1.15
CA ALA A 117 -5.98 13.19 0.07
C ALA A 117 -5.99 12.28 -1.17
N ALA A 118 -4.86 11.64 -1.50
CA ALA A 118 -4.75 10.66 -2.56
C ALA A 118 -5.37 9.27 -2.23
N GLY A 119 -5.87 9.08 -1.00
CA GLY A 119 -6.58 7.85 -0.61
C GLY A 119 -5.69 6.63 -0.34
N PHE A 120 -4.37 6.78 -0.19
CA PHE A 120 -3.46 5.64 -0.01
C PHE A 120 -3.37 5.12 1.44
N LEU A 121 -3.83 5.92 2.41
CA LEU A 121 -3.94 5.52 3.82
C LEU A 121 -5.16 4.67 4.13
N THR A 122 -6.13 4.58 3.22
CA THR A 122 -7.32 3.75 3.42
C THR A 122 -7.02 2.33 2.98
N ARG A 123 -7.22 1.37 3.88
CA ARG A 123 -7.12 -0.05 3.55
C ARG A 123 -8.30 -0.46 2.64
N ASP A 124 -8.01 -1.12 1.52
CA ASP A 124 -9.04 -1.77 0.70
C ASP A 124 -9.66 -2.94 1.50
N SER A 125 -10.90 -2.76 1.95
CA SER A 125 -11.64 -3.70 2.79
C SER A 125 -12.25 -4.87 2.01
N ARG A 126 -12.18 -4.85 0.67
CA ARG A 126 -12.78 -5.88 -0.17
C ARG A 126 -12.13 -7.24 0.09
N ALA A 127 -12.94 -8.21 0.51
CA ALA A 127 -12.57 -9.60 0.67
C ALA A 127 -13.45 -10.50 -0.22
N VAL A 128 -13.02 -11.73 -0.47
CA VAL A 128 -13.81 -12.69 -1.24
C VAL A 128 -15.02 -13.11 -0.41
N GLU A 129 -16.23 -12.85 -0.93
CA GLU A 129 -17.46 -13.34 -0.30
C GLU A 129 -17.45 -14.87 -0.25
N ARG A 130 -17.78 -15.46 0.91
CA ARG A 130 -17.91 -16.91 1.05
C ARG A 130 -19.01 -17.48 0.15
N LYS A 131 -18.89 -18.76 -0.20
CA LYS A 131 -19.98 -19.49 -0.85
C LYS A 131 -21.17 -19.60 0.10
N LYS A 132 -22.37 -19.23 -0.38
CA LYS A 132 -23.63 -19.39 0.35
C LYS A 132 -24.28 -20.72 -0.05
N TYR A 133 -24.97 -21.36 0.88
CA TYR A 133 -25.71 -22.59 0.59
C TYR A 133 -26.81 -22.33 -0.45
N GLY A 134 -27.15 -23.35 -1.24
CA GLY A 134 -28.12 -23.23 -2.33
C GLY A 134 -27.67 -22.39 -3.53
N LYS A 135 -26.42 -21.89 -3.55
CA LYS A 135 -25.85 -21.11 -4.65
C LYS A 135 -24.58 -21.77 -5.21
N ALA A 136 -24.37 -21.63 -6.52
CA ALA A 136 -23.18 -22.15 -7.20
C ALA A 136 -21.90 -21.40 -6.79
N LYS A 137 -22.01 -20.08 -6.53
CA LYS A 137 -20.93 -19.22 -5.99
C LYS A 137 -21.50 -18.28 -4.91
N ALA A 138 -20.76 -17.25 -4.51
CA ALA A 138 -21.22 -16.27 -3.52
C ALA A 138 -22.61 -15.68 -3.85
N ARG A 139 -22.87 -15.34 -5.13
CA ARG A 139 -24.15 -14.77 -5.58
C ARG A 139 -24.85 -15.55 -6.69
N ARG A 140 -24.11 -16.29 -7.54
CA ARG A 140 -24.65 -17.04 -8.68
C ARG A 140 -25.59 -18.15 -8.21
N SER A 141 -26.88 -18.02 -8.51
CA SER A 141 -27.88 -19.07 -8.33
C SER A 141 -27.84 -20.08 -9.48
N PHE A 142 -28.43 -21.25 -9.26
CA PHE A 142 -28.78 -22.16 -10.34
C PHE A 142 -29.98 -21.59 -11.12
N GLN A 143 -30.21 -22.10 -12.32
CA GLN A 143 -31.37 -21.71 -13.13
C GLN A 143 -32.66 -22.13 -12.40
N PHE A 144 -33.59 -21.19 -12.22
CA PHE A 144 -34.89 -21.45 -11.62
C PHE A 144 -35.89 -21.87 -12.70
N SER A 145 -36.64 -22.95 -12.45
CA SER A 145 -37.76 -23.38 -13.30
C SER A 145 -39.07 -22.95 -12.63
N LYS A 146 -39.88 -22.14 -13.34
CA LYS A 146 -41.13 -21.53 -12.85
C LYS A 146 -42.39 -22.35 -13.21
N ARG A 147 -42.23 -23.64 -13.52
CA ARG A 147 -43.36 -24.49 -13.91
C ARG A 147 -44.36 -24.65 -12.78
#